data_AF-A0A935CQG6-F1
#
_entry.id   AF-A0A935CQG6-F1
#
_cell.length_a   1.000
_cell.length_b   1.000
_cell.length_c   1.000
_cell.angle_alpha   90.00
_cell.angle_beta   90.00
_cell.angle_gamma   90.00
#
_symmetry.space_group_name_H-M   'P 1'
#
loop_
_entity.id
_entity.type
_entity.pdbx_description
1 polymer ?
#
loop_
_entity_poly.entity_id
_entity_poly.type
_entity_poly.pdbx_seq_one_letter_code
_entity_poly.pdbx_strand_id
1 'polypeptide(L)'
;MALALSAALRTFGSGPDISTGGMFQGIGWGLALLVLVLLIRGWPDQEDHETPAAPPAAGRGATGPVLGLMAVIFLLYVVFSAPHVLARWTGMDQRLILFLYFLALVSFGWLMARPQGLPTLSRPVILVLNLILLLALALTARLQQPAFTADPSAFPLLEPAIPWNFHIPLVLTLLLWPILLLDAVLLLQTIAQRQPSLPSLGRSFGLAAFFLLVMIFAHVFTTVYDYIPVIGPLFRNQFWAVHLAAGVVLVLALLQTARSQIAWTSTPVLAAALTLVGVLALVGAQLITAKPAPPAGQARQLTILTYNIQQGYSAEGQRDPAGQLRLLAEVSADIIGLQESDNARIAGGNGDLVRYFANQLGMYAYYGPKTVAGTFGIALLSRYPIENPRTYYQFSEGEQVAVIAAQITVGDRTFEVFVNHLGNGGPLIQQQQLLELMAGRTNVIALGDFNFRPDSEQYRLTTQQLADSWTLRWPAWRDDQGQQPQRKIDHIFVSPGTDVRQTRFIPSPASDHPAVTATIGW
;
A
#
# COMPACT_ATOMS: atom_id res chain seq x y z
N MET A 1 22.22 2.62 1.31
CA MET A 1 22.19 1.21 1.76
C MET A 1 20.88 0.86 2.47
N ALA A 2 20.51 1.56 3.55
CA ALA A 2 19.28 1.25 4.31
C ALA A 2 18.02 1.13 3.44
N LEU A 3 17.79 2.07 2.53
CA LEU A 3 16.65 2.02 1.59
C LEU A 3 16.69 0.82 0.63
N ALA A 4 17.88 0.48 0.11
CA ALA A 4 18.09 -0.71 -0.73
C ALA A 4 17.77 -2.00 0.03
N LEU A 5 18.22 -2.11 1.28
CA LEU A 5 17.93 -3.26 2.15
C LEU A 5 16.44 -3.33 2.48
N SER A 6 15.80 -2.22 2.86
CA SER A 6 14.35 -2.17 3.11
C SER A 6 13.56 -2.62 1.90
N ALA A 7 13.89 -2.12 0.70
CA ALA A 7 13.26 -2.53 -0.55
C ALA A 7 13.46 -4.04 -0.82
N ALA A 8 14.68 -4.55 -0.62
CA ALA A 8 14.99 -5.97 -0.83
C ALA A 8 14.27 -6.89 0.18
N LEU A 9 14.31 -6.57 1.48
CA LEU A 9 13.66 -7.33 2.54
C LEU A 9 12.14 -7.38 2.36
N ARG A 10 11.52 -6.27 1.95
CA ARG A 10 10.09 -6.23 1.61
C ARG A 10 9.77 -7.04 0.35
N THR A 11 10.64 -7.01 -0.66
CA THR A 11 10.50 -7.88 -1.83
C THR A 11 10.56 -9.35 -1.43
N PHE A 12 11.50 -9.73 -0.56
CA PHE A 12 11.60 -11.11 -0.06
C PHE A 12 10.38 -11.51 0.78
N GLY A 13 9.77 -10.56 1.49
CA GLY A 13 8.52 -10.76 2.22
C GLY A 13 7.26 -10.66 1.38
N SER A 14 7.37 -10.45 0.06
CA SER A 14 6.21 -10.21 -0.82
C SER A 14 5.36 -8.99 -0.45
N GLY A 15 5.94 -7.98 0.20
CA GLY A 15 5.23 -6.76 0.63
C GLY A 15 5.62 -6.37 2.06
N PRO A 16 5.20 -7.15 3.08
CA PRO A 16 5.68 -6.99 4.45
C PRO A 16 7.20 -7.04 4.58
N ASP A 17 7.75 -6.28 5.53
CA ASP A 17 9.18 -6.32 5.84
C ASP A 17 9.51 -7.55 6.70
N ILE A 18 10.23 -8.51 6.15
CA ILE A 18 10.59 -9.74 6.87
C ILE A 18 11.38 -9.47 8.14
N SER A 19 12.13 -8.37 8.22
CA SER A 19 12.93 -8.05 9.41
C SER A 19 12.11 -7.61 10.62
N THR A 20 10.81 -7.40 10.45
CA THR A 20 9.91 -6.94 11.52
C THR A 20 9.13 -8.07 12.20
N GLY A 21 9.20 -9.31 11.68
CA GLY A 21 8.38 -10.42 12.17
C GLY A 21 9.11 -11.76 12.25
N GLY A 22 8.66 -12.63 13.15
CA GLY A 22 9.16 -14.00 13.30
C GLY A 22 10.67 -14.09 13.60
N MET A 23 11.30 -15.19 13.19
CA MET A 23 12.73 -15.45 13.43
C MET A 23 13.64 -14.44 12.70
N PHE A 24 13.15 -13.78 11.66
CA PHE A 24 13.91 -12.79 10.88
C PHE A 24 14.09 -11.45 11.60
N GLN A 25 13.45 -11.23 12.75
CA GLN A 25 13.73 -10.07 13.61
C GLN A 25 15.19 -9.98 14.05
N GLY A 26 15.91 -11.11 14.10
CA GLY A 26 17.35 -11.11 14.32
C GLY A 26 18.13 -10.27 13.30
N ILE A 27 17.65 -10.15 12.06
CA ILE A 27 18.22 -9.27 11.03
C ILE A 27 18.09 -7.81 11.49
N GLY A 28 16.90 -7.40 11.94
CA GLY A 28 16.64 -6.04 12.42
C GLY A 28 17.53 -5.67 13.60
N TRP A 29 17.62 -6.55 14.61
CA TRP A 29 18.51 -6.35 15.76
C TRP A 29 19.99 -6.33 15.37
N GLY A 30 20.42 -7.19 14.45
CA GLY A 30 21.78 -7.19 13.92
C GLY A 30 22.13 -5.89 13.20
N LEU A 31 21.22 -5.35 12.38
CA LEU A 31 21.38 -4.06 11.72
C LEU A 31 21.40 -2.90 12.73
N ALA A 32 20.55 -2.94 13.75
CA ALA A 32 20.54 -1.95 14.82
C ALA A 32 21.87 -1.95 15.61
N LEU A 33 22.39 -3.14 15.94
CA LEU A 33 23.69 -3.29 16.60
C LEU A 33 24.83 -2.79 15.70
N LEU A 34 24.80 -3.09 14.41
CA LEU A 34 25.78 -2.56 13.45
C LEU A 34 25.76 -1.03 13.43
N VAL A 35 24.58 -0.41 13.36
CA VAL A 35 24.44 1.05 13.43
C VAL A 35 24.98 1.58 14.74
N LEU A 36 24.69 0.96 15.88
CA LEU A 36 25.22 1.34 17.18
C LEU A 36 26.75 1.28 17.20
N VAL A 37 27.35 0.20 16.69
CA VAL A 37 28.81 0.04 16.60
C VAL A 37 29.43 1.11 15.70
N LEU A 38 28.80 1.42 14.56
CA LEU A 38 29.25 2.48 13.66
C LEU A 38 29.11 3.87 14.30
N LEU A 39 28.08 4.11 15.10
CA LEU A 39 27.91 5.35 15.85
C LEU A 39 28.97 5.50 16.95
N ILE A 40 29.29 4.41 17.66
CA ILE A 40 30.35 4.41 18.68
C ILE A 40 31.73 4.62 18.04
N ARG A 41 32.02 3.92 16.94
CA ARG A 41 33.32 4.03 16.23
C ARG A 41 33.46 5.33 15.45
N GLY A 42 32.36 5.87 14.96
CA GLY A 42 32.30 7.14 14.24
C GLY A 42 32.12 8.33 15.17
N TRP A 43 32.00 8.11 16.49
CA TRP A 43 32.15 9.15 17.49
C TRP A 43 33.61 9.61 17.42
N PRO A 44 33.89 10.85 16.99
CA PRO A 44 35.25 11.33 17.00
C PRO A 44 35.74 11.29 18.45
N ASP A 45 36.93 10.73 18.69
CA ASP A 45 37.75 11.29 19.77
C ASP A 45 37.79 12.80 19.49
N GLN A 46 37.53 13.63 20.50
CA GLN A 46 37.69 15.08 20.39
C GLN A 46 39.16 15.39 20.11
N GLU A 47 39.62 15.19 18.87
CA GLU A 47 40.83 15.81 18.38
C GLU A 47 40.41 17.11 17.71
N ASP A 48 40.80 18.20 18.36
CA ASP A 48 40.69 19.59 17.94
C ASP A 48 41.35 19.79 16.57
N HIS A 49 40.66 19.42 15.49
CA HIS A 49 41.01 19.89 14.17
C HIS A 49 40.46 21.31 14.00
N GLU A 50 41.27 22.27 14.45
CA GLU A 50 41.23 23.68 14.04
C GLU A 50 41.33 23.77 12.50
N THR A 51 40.20 23.54 11.83
CA THR A 51 40.00 24.06 10.47
C THR A 51 39.57 25.51 10.65
N PRO A 52 40.12 26.48 9.88
CA PRO A 52 39.75 27.88 10.04
C PRO A 52 38.27 28.01 9.72
N ALA A 53 37.46 28.14 10.78
CA ALA A 53 36.03 28.28 10.68
C ALA A 53 35.74 29.58 9.93
N ALA A 54 35.03 29.47 8.81
CA ALA A 54 34.35 30.63 8.24
C ALA A 54 33.55 31.29 9.39
N PRO A 55 33.56 32.63 9.50
CA PRO A 55 32.90 33.30 10.61
C PRO A 55 31.45 32.83 10.70
N PRO A 56 30.93 32.54 11.91
CA PRO A 56 29.56 32.08 12.06
C PRO A 56 28.65 33.07 11.37
N ALA A 57 27.79 32.58 10.48
CA ALA A 57 26.71 33.38 9.92
C ALA A 57 25.72 33.66 11.06
N ALA A 58 26.05 34.65 11.89
CA ALA A 58 25.27 35.04 13.04
C ALA A 58 23.83 35.37 12.60
N GLY A 59 22.85 34.66 13.18
CA GLY A 59 21.45 35.10 13.17
C GLY A 59 20.42 34.24 12.43
N ARG A 60 20.78 33.16 11.73
CA ARG A 60 19.77 32.27 11.09
C ARG A 60 19.59 30.97 11.87
N GLY A 61 18.44 30.79 12.51
CA GLY A 61 18.09 29.56 13.24
C GLY A 61 18.10 28.29 12.37
N ALA A 62 18.19 27.11 12.99
CA ALA A 62 18.26 25.82 12.30
C ALA A 62 16.88 25.24 11.88
N THR A 63 15.78 25.91 12.24
CA THR A 63 14.42 25.38 12.09
C THR A 63 14.07 24.99 10.66
N GLY A 64 14.37 25.86 9.68
CA GLY A 64 14.10 25.57 8.26
C GLY A 64 14.80 24.31 7.76
N PRO A 65 16.14 24.23 7.88
CA PRO A 65 16.89 23.03 7.51
C PRO A 65 16.45 21.75 8.23
N VAL A 66 16.13 21.82 9.52
CA VAL A 66 15.66 20.66 10.31
C VAL A 66 14.27 20.20 9.83
N LEU A 67 13.37 21.14 9.51
CA LEU A 67 12.08 20.82 8.89
C LEU A 67 12.24 20.16 7.51
N GLY A 68 13.15 20.70 6.68
CA GLY A 68 13.49 20.10 5.40
C GLY A 68 14.01 18.67 5.55
N LEU A 69 14.89 18.43 6.53
CA LEU A 69 15.44 17.11 6.79
C LEU A 69 14.33 16.13 7.18
N MET A 70 13.38 16.58 8.00
CA MET A 70 12.22 15.78 8.37
C MET A 70 11.28 15.51 7.19
N ALA A 71 11.10 16.47 6.28
CA ALA A 71 10.35 16.27 5.04
C ALA A 71 11.02 15.23 4.13
N VAL A 72 12.36 15.23 4.04
CA VAL A 72 13.11 14.16 3.35
C VAL A 72 12.84 12.80 3.99
N ILE A 73 12.96 12.69 5.32
CA ILE A 73 12.72 11.43 6.04
C ILE A 73 11.28 10.93 5.79
N PHE A 74 10.30 11.81 5.87
CA PHE A 74 8.90 11.49 5.59
C PHE A 74 8.71 10.94 4.17
N LEU A 75 9.21 11.64 3.15
CA LEU A 75 9.08 11.21 1.75
C LEU A 75 9.81 9.89 1.48
N LEU A 76 11.02 9.74 2.03
CA LEU A 76 11.79 8.49 1.94
C LEU A 76 11.04 7.33 2.58
N TYR A 77 10.45 7.54 3.76
CA TYR A 77 9.73 6.49 4.45
C TYR A 77 8.43 6.10 3.73
N VAL A 78 7.58 7.09 3.40
CA VAL A 78 6.25 6.84 2.82
C VAL A 78 6.34 6.23 1.43
N VAL A 79 7.29 6.67 0.61
CA VAL A 79 7.33 6.31 -0.82
C VAL A 79 8.49 5.37 -1.16
N PHE A 80 9.71 5.68 -0.70
CA PHE A 80 10.93 5.08 -1.25
C PHE A 80 11.54 3.97 -0.39
N SER A 81 11.08 3.78 0.85
CA SER A 81 11.48 2.65 1.70
C SER A 81 10.77 1.35 1.29
N ALA A 82 9.61 1.48 0.64
CA ALA A 82 8.73 0.40 0.22
C ALA A 82 8.26 0.64 -1.22
N PRO A 83 9.11 0.53 -2.25
CA PRO A 83 8.80 0.94 -3.63
C PRO A 83 7.56 0.25 -4.23
N HIS A 84 7.12 -0.89 -3.68
CA HIS A 84 5.88 -1.54 -4.10
C HIS A 84 4.62 -0.71 -3.81
N VAL A 85 4.65 0.30 -2.92
CA VAL A 85 3.52 1.21 -2.75
C VAL A 85 3.20 1.94 -4.06
N LEU A 86 4.21 2.29 -4.85
CA LEU A 86 4.02 2.90 -6.17
C LEU A 86 3.35 1.92 -7.16
N ALA A 87 3.54 0.61 -6.99
CA ALA A 87 2.81 -0.40 -7.78
C ALA A 87 1.33 -0.35 -7.43
N ARG A 88 1.01 -0.23 -6.14
CA ARG A 88 -0.37 -0.12 -5.65
C ARG A 88 -1.03 1.21 -5.99
N TRP A 89 -0.26 2.29 -6.11
CA TRP A 89 -0.78 3.59 -6.52
C TRP A 89 -1.08 3.67 -8.01
N THR A 90 -0.31 2.96 -8.84
CA THR A 90 -0.33 3.15 -10.30
C THR A 90 -0.85 1.95 -11.09
N GLY A 91 -0.92 0.77 -10.48
CA GLY A 91 -1.19 -0.49 -11.18
C GLY A 91 0.00 -1.01 -12.01
N MET A 92 1.16 -0.34 -11.98
CA MET A 92 2.34 -0.76 -12.71
C MET A 92 2.96 -2.04 -12.12
N ASP A 93 3.50 -2.91 -12.97
CA ASP A 93 4.18 -4.13 -12.55
C ASP A 93 5.31 -3.80 -11.55
N GLN A 94 5.30 -4.47 -10.39
CA GLN A 94 6.24 -4.21 -9.31
C GLN A 94 7.70 -4.44 -9.74
N ARG A 95 7.97 -5.38 -10.64
CA ARG A 95 9.32 -5.72 -11.08
C ARG A 95 9.91 -4.59 -11.91
N LEU A 96 9.09 -3.93 -12.73
CA LEU A 96 9.49 -2.72 -13.45
C LEU A 96 9.78 -1.57 -12.48
N ILE A 97 8.94 -1.38 -11.45
CA ILE A 97 9.19 -0.37 -10.42
C ILE A 97 10.50 -0.64 -9.68
N LEU A 98 10.73 -1.87 -9.24
CA LEU A 98 11.97 -2.27 -8.57
C LEU A 98 13.18 -2.06 -9.49
N PHE A 99 13.06 -2.39 -10.77
CA PHE A 99 14.12 -2.18 -11.75
C PHE A 99 14.49 -0.70 -11.86
N LEU A 100 13.53 0.18 -12.10
CA LEU A 100 13.77 1.63 -12.21
C LEU A 100 14.30 2.22 -10.90
N TYR A 101 13.73 1.79 -9.76
CA TYR A 101 14.16 2.19 -8.44
C TYR A 101 15.64 1.88 -8.18
N PHE A 102 16.06 0.63 -8.43
CA PHE A 102 17.45 0.21 -8.22
C PHE A 102 18.37 0.76 -9.30
N LEU A 103 17.92 0.90 -10.55
CA LEU A 103 18.68 1.56 -11.60
C LEU A 103 19.07 2.98 -11.17
N ALA A 104 18.12 3.76 -10.68
CA ALA A 104 18.36 5.11 -10.18
C ALA A 104 19.32 5.12 -8.98
N LEU A 105 19.09 4.26 -7.98
CA LEU A 105 19.90 4.21 -6.77
C LEU A 105 21.34 3.73 -7.02
N VAL A 106 21.51 2.72 -7.88
CA VAL A 106 22.83 2.19 -8.25
C VAL A 106 23.58 3.19 -9.11
N SER A 107 22.92 3.82 -10.09
CA SER A 107 23.52 4.89 -10.90
C SER A 107 23.99 6.05 -10.02
N PHE A 108 23.15 6.46 -9.07
CA PHE A 108 23.52 7.47 -8.07
C PHE A 108 24.73 7.01 -7.24
N GLY A 109 24.73 5.78 -6.71
CA GLY A 109 25.84 5.24 -5.92
C GLY A 109 27.18 5.23 -6.67
N TRP A 110 27.18 4.81 -7.94
CA TRP A 110 28.38 4.82 -8.80
C TRP A 110 28.83 6.22 -9.17
N LEU A 111 27.89 7.14 -9.40
CA LEU A 111 28.20 8.54 -9.66
C LEU A 111 28.88 9.19 -8.44
N MET A 112 28.40 8.88 -7.23
CA MET A 112 29.00 9.36 -5.98
C MET A 112 30.34 8.70 -5.63
N ALA A 113 30.65 7.53 -6.22
CA ALA A 113 31.90 6.81 -5.97
C ALA A 113 33.07 7.26 -6.87
N ARG A 114 32.82 8.16 -7.83
CA ARG A 114 33.87 8.69 -8.72
C ARG A 114 34.86 9.54 -7.93
N PRO A 115 36.18 9.50 -8.24
CA PRO A 115 37.19 10.32 -7.57
C PRO A 115 36.93 11.83 -7.65
N GLN A 116 36.29 12.28 -8.73
CA GLN A 116 35.89 13.67 -8.95
C GLN A 116 34.50 14.00 -8.37
N GLY A 117 33.80 13.01 -7.79
CA GLY A 117 32.43 13.12 -7.29
C GLY A 117 31.38 13.37 -8.38
N LEU A 118 30.19 13.80 -7.93
CA LEU A 118 29.22 14.50 -8.78
C LEU A 118 29.84 15.82 -9.26
N PRO A 119 29.69 16.22 -10.55
CA PRO A 119 29.94 17.62 -10.90
C PRO A 119 29.13 18.50 -9.95
N THR A 120 29.74 19.55 -9.40
CA THR A 120 29.09 20.42 -8.41
C THR A 120 27.78 20.94 -8.98
N LEU A 121 26.67 20.32 -8.54
CA LEU A 121 25.34 20.73 -8.97
C LEU A 121 25.08 22.10 -8.34
N SER A 122 24.81 23.10 -9.18
CA SER A 122 24.46 24.41 -8.67
C SER A 122 23.14 24.33 -7.91
N ARG A 123 22.97 25.16 -6.87
CA ARG A 123 21.72 25.24 -6.10
C ARG A 123 20.47 25.39 -7.00
N PRO A 124 20.45 26.22 -8.06
CA PRO A 124 19.33 26.27 -8.99
C PRO A 124 18.99 24.93 -9.63
N VAL A 125 20.00 24.13 -10.02
CA VAL A 125 19.78 22.79 -10.59
C VAL A 125 19.14 21.86 -9.56
N ILE A 126 19.65 21.84 -8.33
CA ILE A 126 19.08 21.01 -7.24
C ILE A 126 17.62 21.39 -6.97
N LEU A 127 17.32 22.69 -6.92
CA LEU A 127 15.96 23.19 -6.74
C LEU A 127 15.04 22.78 -7.90
N VAL A 128 15.52 22.88 -9.14
CA VAL A 128 14.76 22.45 -10.33
C VAL A 128 14.50 20.94 -10.28
N LEU A 129 15.51 20.12 -9.97
CA LEU A 129 15.34 18.67 -9.84
C LEU A 129 14.33 18.30 -8.75
N ASN A 130 14.38 19.00 -7.61
CA ASN A 130 13.41 18.82 -6.53
C ASN A 130 11.99 19.26 -6.91
N LEU A 131 11.85 20.38 -7.63
CA LEU A 131 10.56 20.82 -8.16
C LEU A 131 9.98 19.80 -9.16
N ILE A 132 10.83 19.25 -10.04
CA ILE A 132 10.42 18.20 -10.97
C ILE A 132 10.00 16.94 -10.20
N LEU A 133 10.80 16.47 -9.23
CA LEU A 133 10.46 15.32 -8.40
C LEU A 133 9.13 15.55 -7.66
N LEU A 134 8.95 16.73 -7.07
CA LEU A 134 7.75 17.11 -6.33
C LEU A 134 6.50 17.04 -7.21
N LEU A 135 6.55 17.71 -8.36
CA LEU A 135 5.44 17.71 -9.32
C LEU A 135 5.20 16.30 -9.86
N ALA A 136 6.26 15.55 -10.20
CA ALA A 136 6.16 14.18 -10.69
C ALA A 136 5.52 13.25 -9.66
N LEU A 137 5.90 13.35 -8.38
CA LEU A 137 5.33 12.53 -7.30
C LEU A 137 3.85 12.86 -7.07
N ALA A 138 3.50 14.15 -7.01
CA ALA A 138 2.11 14.59 -6.86
C ALA A 138 1.25 14.13 -8.05
N LEU A 139 1.75 14.28 -9.28
CA LEU A 139 1.06 13.84 -10.49
C LEU A 139 0.96 12.32 -10.60
N THR A 140 1.96 11.57 -10.12
CA THR A 140 1.91 10.11 -10.05
C THR A 140 0.70 9.63 -9.26
N ALA A 141 0.39 10.29 -8.13
CA ALA A 141 -0.81 9.97 -7.36
C ALA A 141 -2.09 10.55 -8.00
N ARG A 142 -2.07 11.84 -8.38
CA ARG A 142 -3.26 12.57 -8.86
C ARG A 142 -3.82 12.03 -10.17
N LEU A 143 -2.97 11.63 -11.11
CA LEU A 143 -3.39 11.10 -12.42
C LEU A 143 -3.92 9.67 -12.34
N GLN A 144 -3.58 8.94 -11.28
CA GLN A 144 -4.01 7.57 -11.05
C GLN A 144 -5.26 7.47 -10.17
N GLN A 145 -5.65 8.59 -9.55
CA GLN A 145 -6.83 8.68 -8.71
C GLN A 145 -8.09 8.84 -9.59
N PRO A 146 -9.11 8.00 -9.37
CA PRO A 146 -10.39 8.12 -10.09
C PRO A 146 -11.10 9.44 -9.73
N ALA A 147 -11.85 9.98 -10.70
CA ALA A 147 -12.74 11.10 -10.46
C ALA A 147 -14.08 10.58 -9.94
N PHE A 148 -14.26 10.59 -8.61
CA PHE A 148 -15.55 10.28 -8.01
C PHE A 148 -16.58 11.36 -8.35
N THR A 149 -17.77 10.93 -8.70
CA THR A 149 -18.92 11.77 -9.04
C THR A 149 -19.85 11.92 -7.83
N ALA A 150 -20.47 13.09 -7.69
CA ALA A 150 -21.52 13.33 -6.71
C ALA A 150 -22.91 12.93 -7.23
N ASP A 151 -23.00 12.49 -8.49
CA ASP A 151 -24.25 12.03 -9.11
C ASP A 151 -24.35 10.49 -9.01
N PRO A 152 -25.31 9.95 -8.23
CA PRO A 152 -25.48 8.50 -8.11
C PRO A 152 -25.87 7.82 -9.42
N SER A 153 -26.45 8.56 -10.39
CA SER A 153 -26.85 8.02 -11.70
C SER A 153 -25.68 7.80 -12.66
N ALA A 154 -24.48 8.28 -12.32
CA ALA A 154 -23.27 8.05 -13.10
C ALA A 154 -22.69 6.63 -12.94
N PHE A 155 -23.30 5.79 -12.09
CA PHE A 155 -22.98 4.38 -12.02
C PHE A 155 -23.55 3.63 -13.26
N PRO A 156 -22.86 2.61 -13.81
CA PRO A 156 -21.59 2.03 -13.37
C PRO A 156 -20.36 2.90 -13.66
N LEU A 157 -19.62 3.27 -12.61
CA LEU A 157 -18.38 4.05 -12.72
C LEU A 157 -17.18 3.10 -12.82
N LEU A 158 -16.92 2.60 -14.03
CA LEU A 158 -15.77 1.75 -14.32
C LEU A 158 -14.45 2.49 -14.07
N GLU A 159 -13.46 1.81 -13.50
CA GLU A 159 -12.09 2.34 -13.39
C GLU A 159 -11.58 2.72 -14.78
N PRO A 160 -11.18 3.99 -14.99
CA PRO A 160 -10.78 4.45 -16.31
C PRO A 160 -9.47 3.80 -16.74
N ALA A 161 -9.39 3.41 -18.01
CA ALA A 161 -8.13 3.01 -18.62
C ALA A 161 -7.15 4.18 -18.54
N ILE A 162 -5.93 3.92 -18.05
CA ILE A 162 -4.91 4.94 -17.89
C ILE A 162 -4.04 4.99 -19.15
N PRO A 163 -3.98 6.14 -19.86
CA PRO A 163 -3.09 6.30 -21.00
C PRO A 163 -1.63 6.11 -20.59
N TRP A 164 -0.80 5.52 -21.48
CA TRP A 164 0.60 5.23 -21.15
C TRP A 164 1.38 6.47 -20.68
N ASN A 165 1.06 7.66 -21.22
CA ASN A 165 1.73 8.90 -20.88
C ASN A 165 1.44 9.36 -19.44
N PHE A 166 0.38 8.86 -18.79
CA PHE A 166 0.09 9.15 -17.39
C PHE A 166 1.04 8.41 -16.44
N HIS A 167 1.89 7.51 -16.96
CA HIS A 167 2.99 6.89 -16.20
C HIS A 167 4.32 7.63 -16.34
N ILE A 168 4.42 8.69 -17.17
CA ILE A 168 5.64 9.51 -17.26
C ILE A 168 6.02 10.11 -15.89
N PRO A 169 5.08 10.69 -15.11
CA PRO A 169 5.40 11.18 -13.77
C PRO A 169 5.97 10.08 -12.86
N LEU A 170 5.45 8.85 -12.92
CA LEU A 170 5.97 7.73 -12.13
C LEU A 170 7.43 7.43 -12.47
N VAL A 171 7.77 7.38 -13.76
CA VAL A 171 9.15 7.14 -14.21
C VAL A 171 10.06 8.26 -13.73
N LEU A 172 9.65 9.53 -13.86
CA LEU A 172 10.41 10.67 -13.35
C LEU A 172 10.61 10.59 -11.83
N THR A 173 9.58 10.24 -11.06
CA THR A 173 9.67 10.01 -9.62
C THR A 173 10.69 8.92 -9.31
N LEU A 174 10.66 7.78 -10.01
CA LEU A 174 11.57 6.65 -9.78
C LEU A 174 13.01 6.93 -10.21
N LEU A 175 13.24 7.78 -11.21
CA LEU A 175 14.59 8.12 -11.66
C LEU A 175 15.22 9.25 -10.83
N LEU A 176 14.41 10.18 -10.34
CA LEU A 176 14.90 11.38 -9.63
C LEU A 176 14.97 11.24 -8.12
N TRP A 177 14.29 10.27 -7.51
CA TRP A 177 14.23 10.17 -6.03
C TRP A 177 15.58 10.15 -5.29
N PRO A 178 16.70 9.64 -5.84
CA PRO A 178 17.98 9.71 -5.14
C PRO A 178 18.45 11.14 -4.82
N ILE A 179 17.87 12.17 -5.48
CA ILE A 179 18.12 13.57 -5.13
C ILE A 179 17.79 13.86 -3.65
N LEU A 180 16.81 13.17 -3.07
CA LEU A 180 16.44 13.31 -1.65
C LEU A 180 17.61 12.94 -0.71
N LEU A 181 18.46 12.02 -1.13
CA LEU A 181 19.66 11.65 -0.37
C LEU A 181 20.69 12.79 -0.38
N LEU A 182 20.80 13.47 -1.53
CA LEU A 182 21.64 14.65 -1.65
C LEU A 182 21.09 15.81 -0.80
N ASP A 183 19.76 16.01 -0.82
CA ASP A 183 19.10 17.04 -0.03
C ASP A 183 19.34 16.85 1.47
N ALA A 184 19.26 15.60 1.97
CA ALA A 184 19.58 15.28 3.35
C ALA A 184 21.00 15.73 3.73
N VAL A 185 21.99 15.45 2.87
CA VAL A 185 23.39 15.86 3.09
C VAL A 185 23.53 17.38 3.11
N LEU A 186 22.91 18.08 2.16
CA LEU A 186 22.96 19.55 2.09
C LEU A 186 22.33 20.21 3.31
N LEU A 187 21.21 19.66 3.78
CA LEU A 187 20.49 20.16 4.96
C LEU A 187 21.30 19.91 6.24
N LEU A 188 21.89 18.71 6.38
CA LEU A 188 22.79 18.39 7.51
C LEU A 188 24.03 19.29 7.53
N GLN A 189 24.68 19.50 6.39
CA GLN A 189 25.81 20.43 6.27
C GLN A 189 25.40 21.85 6.63
N THR A 190 24.22 22.30 6.18
CA THR A 190 23.68 23.63 6.52
C THR A 190 23.41 23.77 8.01
N ILE A 191 22.91 22.73 8.68
CA ILE A 191 22.71 22.72 10.14
C ILE A 191 24.06 22.81 10.85
N ALA A 192 25.04 21.98 10.45
CA ALA A 192 26.38 21.96 11.03
C ALA A 192 27.10 23.31 10.90
N GLN A 193 27.05 23.93 9.71
CA GLN A 193 27.67 25.23 9.42
C GLN A 193 27.05 26.38 10.23
N ARG A 194 25.76 26.28 10.58
CA ARG A 194 25.08 27.30 11.40
C ARG A 194 25.43 27.22 12.88
N GLN A 195 26.04 26.12 13.33
CA GLN A 195 26.38 25.86 14.74
C GLN A 195 25.29 26.34 15.73
N PRO A 196 24.02 25.89 15.57
CA PRO A 196 22.93 26.33 16.43
C PRO A 196 23.15 25.93 17.90
N SER A 197 22.74 26.79 18.83
CA SER A 197 22.75 26.44 20.26
C SER A 197 21.83 25.25 20.56
N LEU A 198 22.12 24.50 21.63
CA LEU A 198 21.29 23.37 22.06
C LEU A 198 19.81 23.73 22.25
N PRO A 199 19.43 24.87 22.86
CA PRO A 199 18.02 25.27 22.94
C PRO A 199 17.40 25.59 21.57
N SER A 200 18.18 26.09 20.62
CA SER A 200 17.70 26.26 19.24
C SER A 200 17.44 24.91 18.59
N LEU A 201 18.37 23.95 18.72
CA LEU A 201 18.20 22.61 18.19
C LEU A 201 16.99 21.90 18.79
N GLY A 202 16.80 21.96 20.11
CA GLY A 202 15.64 21.38 20.79
C GLY A 202 14.32 21.93 20.24
N ARG A 203 14.22 23.26 20.05
CA ARG A 203 13.03 23.88 19.43
C ARG A 203 12.84 23.45 17.97
N SER A 204 13.91 23.42 17.18
CA SER A 204 13.84 23.03 15.76
C SER A 204 13.41 21.57 15.59
N PHE A 205 13.97 20.64 16.36
CA PHE A 205 13.59 19.23 16.33
C PHE A 205 12.20 18.99 16.92
N GLY A 206 11.81 19.73 17.97
CA GLY A 206 10.44 19.68 18.50
C GLY A 206 9.40 20.08 17.44
N LEU A 207 9.64 21.19 16.71
CA LEU A 207 8.76 21.60 15.63
C LEU A 207 8.76 20.61 14.45
N ALA A 208 9.92 20.03 14.12
CA ALA A 208 10.00 19.03 13.06
C ALA A 208 9.30 17.72 13.42
N ALA A 209 9.37 17.28 14.68
CA ALA A 209 8.60 16.14 15.16
C ALA A 209 7.09 16.42 15.11
N PHE A 210 6.66 17.62 15.50
CA PHE A 210 5.26 18.03 15.35
C PHE A 210 4.82 18.05 13.89
N PHE A 211 5.65 18.59 12.99
CA PHE A 211 5.40 18.55 11.55
C PHE A 211 5.26 17.10 11.05
N LEU A 212 6.17 16.20 11.43
CA LEU A 212 6.08 14.77 11.05
C LEU A 212 4.76 14.17 11.51
N LEU A 213 4.35 14.43 12.76
CA LEU A 213 3.09 13.95 13.31
C LEU A 213 1.89 14.45 12.49
N VAL A 214 1.88 15.74 12.15
CA VAL A 214 0.85 16.34 11.28
C VAL A 214 0.83 15.66 9.91
N MET A 215 1.99 15.38 9.31
CA MET A 215 2.05 14.71 8.01
C MET A 215 1.57 13.26 8.06
N ILE A 216 1.86 12.53 9.15
CA ILE A 216 1.35 11.18 9.39
C ILE A 216 -0.17 11.23 9.48
N PHE A 217 -0.74 12.07 10.35
CA PHE A 217 -2.19 12.20 10.50
C PHE A 217 -2.87 12.67 9.22
N ALA A 218 -2.29 13.65 8.51
CA ALA A 218 -2.79 14.09 7.21
C ALA A 218 -2.92 12.92 6.24
N HIS A 219 -1.92 12.04 6.18
CA HIS A 219 -1.99 10.84 5.34
C HIS A 219 -3.04 9.84 5.83
N VAL A 220 -3.18 9.62 7.14
CA VAL A 220 -4.24 8.75 7.71
C VAL A 220 -5.63 9.27 7.36
N PHE A 221 -5.84 10.59 7.50
CA PHE A 221 -7.13 11.24 7.22
C PHE A 221 -7.53 11.15 5.76
N THR A 222 -6.61 10.92 4.82
CA THR A 222 -6.99 10.68 3.42
C THR A 222 -7.76 9.37 3.19
N THR A 223 -7.78 8.47 4.18
CA THR A 223 -8.53 7.22 4.16
C THR A 223 -9.68 7.23 5.15
N VAL A 224 -9.44 7.68 6.39
CA VAL A 224 -10.45 7.65 7.47
C VAL A 224 -11.25 8.95 7.58
N TYR A 225 -11.28 9.80 6.55
CA TYR A 225 -11.90 11.13 6.60
C TYR A 225 -13.35 11.10 7.07
N ASP A 226 -14.09 10.04 6.75
CA ASP A 226 -15.52 9.91 7.06
C ASP A 226 -15.77 9.77 8.57
N TYR A 227 -14.80 9.23 9.31
CA TYR A 227 -14.86 9.07 10.76
C TYR A 227 -14.49 10.33 11.54
N ILE A 228 -14.10 11.41 10.86
CA ILE A 228 -13.59 12.63 11.49
C ILE A 228 -14.35 13.84 10.92
N PRO A 229 -15.59 14.10 11.35
CA PRO A 229 -16.51 14.99 10.65
C PRO A 229 -16.02 16.44 10.48
N VAL A 230 -15.20 16.95 11.40
CA VAL A 230 -14.79 18.36 11.41
C VAL A 230 -13.68 18.65 10.39
N ILE A 231 -12.63 17.82 10.37
CA ILE A 231 -11.44 18.06 9.55
C ILE A 231 -11.26 17.04 8.44
N GLY A 232 -11.84 15.84 8.60
CA GLY A 232 -11.74 14.74 7.65
C GLY A 232 -12.19 15.12 6.24
N PRO A 233 -13.34 15.80 6.02
CA PRO A 233 -13.79 16.18 4.68
C PRO A 233 -12.75 16.97 3.87
N LEU A 234 -11.84 17.71 4.51
CA LEU A 234 -10.74 18.43 3.84
C LEU A 234 -9.72 17.48 3.21
N PHE A 235 -9.62 16.24 3.69
CA PHE A 235 -8.69 15.20 3.22
C PHE A 235 -9.32 14.24 2.22
N ARG A 236 -10.64 14.33 1.98
CA ARG A 236 -11.32 13.51 0.98
C ARG A 236 -10.69 13.76 -0.39
N ASN A 237 -10.23 12.67 -1.01
CA ASN A 237 -9.52 12.69 -2.30
C ASN A 237 -8.20 13.49 -2.32
N GLN A 238 -7.59 13.83 -1.17
CA GLN A 238 -6.37 14.65 -1.10
C GLN A 238 -5.06 13.84 -0.92
N PHE A 239 -5.05 12.57 -1.30
CA PHE A 239 -3.87 11.69 -1.15
C PHE A 239 -2.58 12.30 -1.73
N TRP A 240 -2.65 12.89 -2.91
CA TRP A 240 -1.52 13.54 -3.58
C TRP A 240 -1.05 14.83 -2.87
N ALA A 241 -1.97 15.57 -2.24
CA ALA A 241 -1.68 16.87 -1.64
C ALA A 241 -0.80 16.76 -0.39
N VAL A 242 -0.92 15.66 0.37
CA VAL A 242 -0.06 15.39 1.53
C VAL A 242 1.42 15.30 1.11
N HIS A 243 1.70 14.58 0.01
CA HIS A 243 3.05 14.46 -0.54
C HIS A 243 3.56 15.79 -1.10
N LEU A 244 2.68 16.54 -1.77
CA LEU A 244 2.98 17.88 -2.26
C LEU A 244 3.38 18.82 -1.12
N ALA A 245 2.63 18.83 -0.02
CA ALA A 245 2.92 19.67 1.15
C ALA A 245 4.31 19.37 1.76
N ALA A 246 4.67 18.09 1.92
CA ALA A 246 6.00 17.71 2.39
C ALA A 246 7.11 18.20 1.43
N GLY A 247 6.93 18.03 0.12
CA GLY A 247 7.91 18.49 -0.85
C GLY A 247 8.03 20.01 -0.94
N VAL A 248 6.94 20.76 -0.73
CA VAL A 248 7.00 22.23 -0.62
C VAL A 248 7.87 22.65 0.58
N VAL A 249 7.68 22.02 1.75
CA VAL A 249 8.52 22.29 2.93
C VAL A 249 9.99 21.98 2.64
N LEU A 250 10.27 20.87 1.95
CA LEU A 250 11.62 20.52 1.50
C LEU A 250 12.22 21.60 0.59
N VAL A 251 11.53 22.00 -0.48
CA VAL A 251 12.02 23.01 -1.43
C VAL A 251 12.28 24.34 -0.73
N LEU A 252 11.40 24.78 0.18
CA LEU A 252 11.59 26.00 0.97
C LEU A 252 12.79 25.91 1.91
N ALA A 253 13.05 24.74 2.50
CA ALA A 253 14.25 24.52 3.31
C ALA A 253 15.52 24.58 2.47
N LEU A 254 15.50 24.03 1.25
CA LEU A 254 16.63 24.03 0.31
C LEU A 254 17.02 25.44 -0.15
N LEU A 255 16.10 26.41 -0.18
CA LEU A 255 16.43 27.82 -0.46
C LEU A 255 17.42 28.42 0.55
N GLN A 256 17.48 27.84 1.75
CA GLN A 256 18.35 28.30 2.83
C GLN A 256 19.73 27.63 2.85
N THR A 257 19.98 26.71 1.91
CA THR A 257 21.28 26.06 1.75
C THR A 257 22.24 26.99 1.01
N ALA A 258 23.51 26.97 1.43
CA ALA A 258 24.58 27.70 0.75
C ALA A 258 24.96 27.00 -0.57
N ARG A 259 25.57 27.73 -1.51
CA ARG A 259 26.33 27.11 -2.61
C ARG A 259 27.44 26.29 -1.97
N SER A 260 27.28 24.99 -1.90
CA SER A 260 28.24 24.11 -1.24
C SER A 260 28.77 23.11 -2.25
N GLN A 261 30.09 22.95 -2.24
CA GLN A 261 30.73 21.77 -2.78
C GLN A 261 30.24 20.62 -1.89
N ILE A 262 29.51 19.69 -2.49
CA ILE A 262 29.02 18.50 -1.79
C ILE A 262 30.25 17.66 -1.48
N ALA A 263 30.75 17.77 -0.25
CA ALA A 263 31.75 16.86 0.28
C ALA A 263 31.06 15.53 0.58
N TRP A 264 30.91 14.71 -0.45
CA TRP A 264 30.44 13.34 -0.34
C TRP A 264 31.50 12.44 -0.93
N THR A 265 32.09 11.60 -0.09
CA THR A 265 32.97 10.50 -0.52
C THR A 265 32.21 9.18 -0.35
N SER A 266 31.71 8.63 -1.46
CA SER A 266 31.23 7.24 -1.46
C SER A 266 32.39 6.35 -1.87
N THR A 267 32.47 5.15 -1.29
CA THR A 267 33.44 4.16 -1.74
C THR A 267 32.86 3.35 -2.91
N PRO A 268 33.68 2.90 -3.87
CA PRO A 268 33.26 1.93 -4.87
C PRO A 268 32.66 0.65 -4.25
N VAL A 269 33.11 0.29 -3.03
CA VAL A 269 32.57 -0.83 -2.25
C VAL A 269 31.09 -0.63 -1.93
N LEU A 270 30.67 0.57 -1.51
CA LEU A 270 29.26 0.86 -1.25
C LEU A 270 28.42 0.77 -2.53
N ALA A 271 28.93 1.30 -3.65
CA ALA A 271 28.25 1.23 -4.94
C ALA A 271 28.10 -0.22 -5.45
N ALA A 272 29.15 -1.04 -5.29
CA ALA A 272 29.12 -2.46 -5.60
C ALA A 272 28.11 -3.21 -4.70
N ALA A 273 28.06 -2.90 -3.40
CA ALA A 273 27.09 -3.48 -2.48
C ALA A 273 25.64 -3.09 -2.84
N LEU A 274 25.39 -1.83 -3.22
CA LEU A 274 24.08 -1.40 -3.74
C LEU A 274 23.69 -2.16 -5.01
N THR A 275 24.66 -2.39 -5.91
CA THR A 275 24.46 -3.17 -7.13
C THR A 275 24.06 -4.60 -6.79
N LEU A 276 24.78 -5.25 -5.87
CA LEU A 276 24.49 -6.61 -5.43
C LEU A 276 23.09 -6.70 -4.81
N VAL A 277 22.74 -5.81 -3.88
CA VAL A 277 21.41 -5.79 -3.25
C VAL A 277 20.30 -5.57 -4.29
N GLY A 278 20.52 -4.67 -5.27
CA GLY A 278 19.56 -4.45 -6.35
C GLY A 278 19.35 -5.68 -7.24
N VAL A 279 20.44 -6.36 -7.61
CA VAL A 279 20.36 -7.63 -8.37
C VAL A 279 19.62 -8.70 -7.56
N LEU A 280 19.97 -8.88 -6.28
CA LEU A 280 19.31 -9.86 -5.41
C LEU A 280 17.83 -9.55 -5.23
N ALA A 281 17.45 -8.28 -5.09
CA ALA A 281 16.04 -7.87 -5.00
C ALA A 281 15.28 -8.19 -6.29
N LEU A 282 15.87 -7.93 -7.47
CA LEU A 282 15.24 -8.24 -8.76
C LEU A 282 15.11 -9.74 -8.99
N VAL A 283 16.15 -10.52 -8.69
CA VAL A 283 16.10 -11.99 -8.76
C VAL A 283 15.07 -12.53 -7.77
N GLY A 284 15.09 -12.05 -6.52
CA GLY A 284 14.12 -12.42 -5.49
C GLY A 284 12.68 -12.13 -5.91
N ALA A 285 12.42 -10.95 -6.50
CA ALA A 285 11.09 -10.64 -7.03
C ALA A 285 10.63 -11.69 -8.05
N GLN A 286 11.48 -12.08 -9.00
CA GLN A 286 11.13 -13.08 -10.03
C GLN A 286 10.96 -14.50 -9.48
N LEU A 287 11.68 -14.85 -8.42
CA LEU A 287 11.61 -16.17 -7.80
C LEU A 287 10.38 -16.31 -6.89
N ILE A 288 9.99 -15.24 -6.21
CA ILE A 288 8.93 -15.25 -5.18
C ILE A 288 7.55 -14.96 -5.78
N THR A 289 7.46 -14.22 -6.89
CA THR A 289 6.19 -13.98 -7.56
C THR A 289 5.47 -15.30 -7.87
N ALA A 290 4.20 -15.39 -7.49
CA ALA A 290 3.34 -16.52 -7.78
C ALA A 290 3.36 -16.86 -9.27
N LYS A 291 3.50 -18.15 -9.57
CA LYS A 291 3.36 -18.72 -10.92
C LYS A 291 2.21 -19.73 -10.90
N PRO A 292 0.97 -19.27 -10.66
CA PRO A 292 -0.17 -20.15 -10.55
C PRO A 292 -0.36 -20.93 -11.86
N ALA A 293 -0.75 -22.18 -11.72
CA ALA A 293 -1.20 -23.02 -12.82
C ALA A 293 -2.57 -23.58 -12.43
N PRO A 294 -3.56 -23.54 -13.35
CA PRO A 294 -4.88 -24.08 -13.05
C PRO A 294 -4.77 -25.58 -12.71
N PRO A 295 -5.53 -26.07 -11.72
CA PRO A 295 -5.59 -27.49 -11.40
C PRO A 295 -5.90 -28.35 -12.63
N ALA A 296 -5.25 -29.50 -12.75
CA ALA A 296 -5.50 -30.44 -13.83
C ALA A 296 -6.82 -31.19 -13.63
N GLY A 297 -7.66 -31.28 -14.67
CA GLY A 297 -8.90 -32.05 -14.69
C GLY A 297 -10.17 -31.19 -14.80
N GLN A 298 -11.33 -31.86 -14.88
CA GLN A 298 -12.65 -31.22 -14.84
C GLN A 298 -13.16 -31.21 -13.41
N ALA A 299 -12.78 -30.20 -12.63
CA ALA A 299 -13.37 -30.01 -11.31
C ALA A 299 -14.88 -29.73 -11.46
N ARG A 300 -15.70 -30.45 -10.68
CA ARG A 300 -17.17 -30.26 -10.59
C ARG A 300 -17.60 -29.65 -9.25
N GLN A 301 -16.65 -29.03 -8.58
CA GLN A 301 -16.82 -28.42 -7.28
C GLN A 301 -15.90 -27.22 -7.17
N LEU A 302 -16.34 -26.21 -6.43
CA LEU A 302 -15.62 -24.98 -6.20
C LEU A 302 -15.79 -24.55 -4.75
N THR A 303 -14.67 -24.35 -4.04
CA THR A 303 -14.67 -23.78 -2.69
C THR A 303 -14.36 -22.28 -2.77
N ILE A 304 -15.26 -21.47 -2.24
CA ILE A 304 -15.24 -20.02 -2.25
C ILE A 304 -15.06 -19.56 -0.81
N LEU A 305 -14.23 -18.54 -0.60
CA LEU A 305 -14.06 -17.87 0.70
C LEU A 305 -14.18 -16.35 0.53
N THR A 306 -14.84 -15.69 1.47
CA THR A 306 -14.70 -14.24 1.68
C THR A 306 -14.20 -13.96 3.08
N TYR A 307 -13.34 -12.95 3.21
CA TYR A 307 -12.74 -12.58 4.48
C TYR A 307 -12.31 -11.12 4.48
N ASN A 308 -12.96 -10.31 5.33
CA ASN A 308 -12.44 -9.01 5.71
C ASN A 308 -11.22 -9.25 6.60
N ILE A 309 -10.06 -8.73 6.19
CA ILE A 309 -8.78 -8.97 6.87
C ILE A 309 -8.38 -7.81 7.79
N GLN A 310 -9.26 -6.85 8.04
CA GLN A 310 -9.04 -5.75 8.98
C GLN A 310 -7.67 -5.06 8.78
N GLN A 311 -7.28 -4.81 7.52
CA GLN A 311 -5.98 -4.23 7.15
C GLN A 311 -4.74 -4.98 7.69
N GLY A 312 -4.87 -6.27 7.97
CA GLY A 312 -3.81 -7.11 8.54
C GLY A 312 -3.75 -7.14 10.07
N TYR A 313 -4.76 -6.59 10.75
CA TYR A 313 -4.86 -6.60 12.20
C TYR A 313 -5.75 -7.74 12.71
N SER A 314 -5.47 -8.21 13.92
CA SER A 314 -6.25 -9.19 14.67
C SER A 314 -7.43 -8.52 15.37
N ALA A 315 -8.35 -9.31 15.93
CA ALA A 315 -9.46 -8.80 16.73
C ALA A 315 -9.01 -7.93 17.93
N GLU A 316 -7.78 -8.15 18.42
CA GLU A 316 -7.14 -7.38 19.50
C GLU A 316 -6.35 -6.16 18.99
N GLY A 317 -6.37 -5.88 17.69
CA GLY A 317 -5.65 -4.77 17.06
C GLY A 317 -4.14 -5.00 16.89
N GLN A 318 -3.67 -6.24 17.00
CA GLN A 318 -2.27 -6.62 16.77
C GLN A 318 -2.04 -6.94 15.29
N ARG A 319 -0.85 -6.67 14.72
CA ARG A 319 -0.57 -7.13 13.34
C ARG A 319 -0.49 -8.65 13.29
N ASP A 320 -1.37 -9.30 12.55
CA ASP A 320 -1.35 -10.77 12.37
C ASP A 320 -1.65 -11.24 10.92
N PRO A 321 -0.93 -10.75 9.90
CA PRO A 321 -1.06 -11.27 8.55
C PRO A 321 -0.65 -12.76 8.45
N ALA A 322 0.16 -13.26 9.39
CA ALA A 322 0.55 -14.67 9.44
C ALA A 322 -0.62 -15.56 9.88
N GLY A 323 -1.42 -15.15 10.86
CA GLY A 323 -2.65 -15.84 11.26
C GLY A 323 -3.71 -15.83 10.17
N GLN A 324 -3.86 -14.71 9.49
CA GLN A 324 -4.74 -14.61 8.32
C GLN A 324 -4.29 -15.59 7.21
N LEU A 325 -2.99 -15.62 6.89
CA LEU A 325 -2.44 -16.58 5.92
C LEU A 325 -2.68 -18.04 6.34
N ARG A 326 -2.50 -18.38 7.63
CA ARG A 326 -2.76 -19.75 8.13
C ARG A 326 -4.21 -20.15 7.88
N LEU A 327 -5.18 -19.29 8.19
CA LEU A 327 -6.60 -19.54 7.92
C LEU A 327 -6.86 -19.75 6.43
N LEU A 328 -6.34 -18.85 5.57
CA LEU A 328 -6.54 -18.95 4.13
C LEU A 328 -5.94 -20.26 3.57
N ALA A 329 -4.77 -20.67 4.05
CA ALA A 329 -4.11 -21.91 3.65
C ALA A 329 -4.85 -23.16 4.16
N GLU A 330 -5.38 -23.13 5.38
CA GLU A 330 -6.15 -24.23 5.97
C GLU A 330 -7.46 -24.46 5.23
N VAL A 331 -8.20 -23.39 4.93
CA VAL A 331 -9.44 -23.49 4.13
C VAL A 331 -9.14 -23.96 2.71
N SER A 332 -8.00 -23.56 2.14
CA SER A 332 -7.55 -24.04 0.84
C SER A 332 -8.58 -23.77 -0.27
N ALA A 333 -9.22 -22.59 -0.23
CA ALA A 333 -10.25 -22.17 -1.17
C ALA A 333 -9.70 -21.96 -2.59
N ASP A 334 -10.57 -22.17 -3.58
CA ASP A 334 -10.27 -21.96 -4.99
C ASP A 334 -10.43 -20.49 -5.41
N ILE A 335 -11.40 -19.80 -4.82
CA ILE A 335 -11.67 -18.37 -5.01
C ILE A 335 -11.73 -17.69 -3.65
N ILE A 336 -11.01 -16.58 -3.50
CA ILE A 336 -10.93 -15.81 -2.26
C ILE A 336 -11.23 -14.34 -2.56
N GLY A 337 -12.28 -13.79 -1.94
CA GLY A 337 -12.54 -12.35 -1.88
C GLY A 337 -12.03 -11.76 -0.57
N LEU A 338 -11.18 -10.75 -0.65
CA LEU A 338 -10.64 -10.05 0.53
C LEU A 338 -11.20 -8.63 0.61
N GLN A 339 -11.58 -8.20 1.81
CA GLN A 339 -11.98 -6.82 2.13
C GLN A 339 -10.98 -6.19 3.10
N GLU A 340 -10.93 -4.87 3.14
CA GLU A 340 -9.92 -4.10 3.90
C GLU A 340 -8.48 -4.49 3.58
N SER A 341 -8.23 -4.76 2.30
CA SER A 341 -6.98 -5.37 1.85
C SER A 341 -5.86 -4.36 1.51
N ASP A 342 -6.16 -3.07 1.50
CA ASP A 342 -5.19 -2.04 1.12
C ASP A 342 -4.31 -1.60 2.30
N ASN A 343 -3.08 -2.11 2.31
CA ASN A 343 -2.09 -1.86 3.35
C ASN A 343 -0.89 -1.00 2.88
N ALA A 344 -0.93 -0.52 1.63
CA ALA A 344 0.16 0.22 1.00
C ALA A 344 0.17 1.72 1.39
N ARG A 345 0.02 1.96 2.70
CA ARG A 345 -0.11 3.27 3.34
C ARG A 345 0.75 3.30 4.61
N ILE A 346 1.04 4.51 5.08
CA ILE A 346 1.86 4.67 6.29
C ILE A 346 1.27 3.99 7.54
N ALA A 347 -0.05 4.10 7.75
CA ALA A 347 -0.76 3.41 8.85
C ALA A 347 -0.63 1.87 8.76
N GLY A 348 -0.51 1.38 7.53
CA GLY A 348 -0.28 -0.01 7.20
C GLY A 348 1.16 -0.49 7.30
N GLY A 349 2.10 0.42 7.59
CA GLY A 349 3.53 0.13 7.50
C GLY A 349 4.00 -0.12 6.07
N ASN A 350 3.26 0.40 5.07
CA ASN A 350 3.53 0.24 3.65
C ASN A 350 3.69 -1.24 3.26
N GLY A 351 2.72 -2.07 3.65
CA GLY A 351 2.71 -3.49 3.30
C GLY A 351 1.90 -3.76 2.03
N ASP A 352 2.09 -4.94 1.46
CA ASP A 352 1.26 -5.44 0.36
C ASP A 352 0.72 -6.82 0.70
N LEU A 353 -0.43 -6.85 1.39
CA LEU A 353 -1.02 -8.10 1.89
C LEU A 353 -1.59 -8.95 0.76
N VAL A 354 -2.16 -8.34 -0.27
CA VAL A 354 -2.70 -9.06 -1.42
C VAL A 354 -1.57 -9.81 -2.13
N ARG A 355 -0.42 -9.16 -2.36
CA ARG A 355 0.74 -9.86 -2.93
C ARG A 355 1.27 -10.94 -2.01
N TYR A 356 1.36 -10.64 -0.71
CA TYR A 356 1.80 -11.60 0.28
C TYR A 356 0.97 -12.87 0.25
N PHE A 357 -0.36 -12.78 0.32
CA PHE A 357 -1.23 -13.94 0.25
C PHE A 357 -1.17 -14.64 -1.12
N ALA A 358 -1.18 -13.89 -2.22
CA ALA A 358 -1.10 -14.46 -3.56
C ALA A 358 0.18 -15.29 -3.77
N ASN A 359 1.34 -14.77 -3.35
CA ASN A 359 2.62 -15.46 -3.46
C ASN A 359 2.71 -16.68 -2.54
N GLN A 360 2.24 -16.57 -1.30
CA GLN A 360 2.29 -17.67 -0.33
C GLN A 360 1.31 -18.80 -0.65
N LEU A 361 0.15 -18.48 -1.22
CA LEU A 361 -0.87 -19.46 -1.61
C LEU A 361 -0.70 -19.95 -3.07
N GLY A 362 0.16 -19.30 -3.86
CA GLY A 362 0.38 -19.63 -5.26
C GLY A 362 -0.83 -19.35 -6.14
N MET A 363 -1.48 -18.20 -5.97
CA MET A 363 -2.75 -17.85 -6.63
C MET A 363 -2.60 -16.66 -7.59
N TYR A 364 -3.47 -16.60 -8.60
CA TYR A 364 -3.70 -15.38 -9.38
C TYR A 364 -4.31 -14.31 -8.47
N ALA A 365 -3.99 -13.04 -8.72
CA ALA A 365 -4.47 -11.93 -7.92
C ALA A 365 -4.94 -10.76 -8.78
N TYR A 366 -6.13 -10.25 -8.47
CA TYR A 366 -6.61 -8.96 -8.91
C TYR A 366 -6.88 -8.08 -7.69
N TYR A 367 -6.19 -6.95 -7.61
CA TYR A 367 -6.13 -6.13 -6.40
C TYR A 367 -7.28 -5.12 -6.27
N GLY A 368 -8.16 -5.04 -7.27
CA GLY A 368 -9.22 -4.03 -7.31
C GLY A 368 -8.70 -2.59 -7.29
N PRO A 369 -9.31 -1.70 -6.49
CA PRO A 369 -8.98 -0.27 -6.50
C PRO A 369 -7.53 0.02 -6.11
N LYS A 370 -6.93 1.00 -6.77
CA LYS A 370 -5.62 1.56 -6.40
C LYS A 370 -5.69 2.27 -5.05
N THR A 371 -4.58 2.26 -4.30
CA THR A 371 -4.48 2.93 -2.99
C THR A 371 -4.83 4.42 -3.07
N VAL A 372 -4.47 5.09 -4.16
CA VAL A 372 -4.76 6.53 -4.36
C VAL A 372 -6.25 6.86 -4.45
N ALA A 373 -7.11 5.86 -4.70
CA ALA A 373 -8.57 6.02 -4.69
C ALA A 373 -9.14 6.27 -3.29
N GLY A 374 -8.37 6.00 -2.23
CA GLY A 374 -8.79 6.28 -0.85
C GLY A 374 -9.79 5.28 -0.27
N THR A 375 -10.00 4.13 -0.91
CA THR A 375 -10.81 3.03 -0.34
C THR A 375 -9.99 2.21 0.66
N PHE A 376 -10.66 1.35 1.45
CA PHE A 376 -9.98 0.34 2.29
C PHE A 376 -9.46 -0.87 1.51
N GLY A 377 -9.74 -0.94 0.21
CA GLY A 377 -9.29 -2.01 -0.69
C GLY A 377 -10.17 -3.25 -0.67
N ILE A 378 -10.30 -3.86 -1.83
CA ILE A 378 -10.87 -5.20 -2.03
C ILE A 378 -9.98 -5.96 -3.00
N ALA A 379 -9.86 -7.27 -2.87
CA ALA A 379 -9.06 -8.09 -3.77
C ALA A 379 -9.72 -9.43 -4.07
N LEU A 380 -9.41 -9.98 -5.23
CA LEU A 380 -9.81 -11.31 -5.67
C LEU A 380 -8.55 -12.15 -5.89
N LEU A 381 -8.44 -13.27 -5.17
CA LEU A 381 -7.46 -14.31 -5.44
C LEU A 381 -8.16 -15.52 -6.04
N SER A 382 -7.50 -16.20 -6.98
CA SER A 382 -8.06 -17.40 -7.62
C SER A 382 -6.98 -18.42 -7.95
N ARG A 383 -7.28 -19.70 -7.81
CA ARG A 383 -6.45 -20.80 -8.36
C ARG A 383 -6.51 -20.87 -9.88
N TYR A 384 -7.61 -20.41 -10.45
CA TYR A 384 -7.86 -20.36 -11.89
C TYR A 384 -7.58 -18.95 -12.42
N PRO A 385 -7.24 -18.80 -13.72
CA PRO A 385 -7.07 -17.48 -14.33
C PRO A 385 -8.25 -16.55 -14.05
N ILE A 386 -7.95 -15.31 -13.68
CA ILE A 386 -8.94 -14.25 -13.49
C ILE A 386 -9.12 -13.56 -14.84
N GLU A 387 -10.26 -13.77 -15.48
CA GLU A 387 -10.58 -13.27 -16.81
C GLU A 387 -11.42 -11.99 -16.73
N ASN A 388 -11.16 -11.06 -17.66
CA ASN A 388 -11.90 -9.80 -17.78
C ASN A 388 -12.12 -9.03 -16.45
N PRO A 389 -11.12 -8.93 -15.54
CA PRO A 389 -11.34 -8.27 -14.26
C PRO A 389 -11.57 -6.77 -14.45
N ARG A 390 -12.53 -6.24 -13.72
CA ARG A 390 -12.92 -4.83 -13.72
C ARG A 390 -13.16 -4.35 -12.30
N THR A 391 -12.86 -3.08 -12.06
CA THR A 391 -13.21 -2.38 -10.82
C THR A 391 -14.24 -1.32 -11.12
N TYR A 392 -15.37 -1.37 -10.42
CA TYR A 392 -16.45 -0.39 -10.50
C TYR A 392 -16.49 0.39 -9.19
N TYR A 393 -16.26 1.69 -9.24
CA TYR A 393 -16.46 2.57 -8.10
C TYR A 393 -17.95 2.79 -7.89
N GLN A 394 -18.39 2.82 -6.64
CA GLN A 394 -19.79 3.08 -6.31
C GLN A 394 -19.97 4.53 -5.84
N PHE A 395 -21.21 5.00 -5.91
CA PHE A 395 -21.55 6.29 -5.32
C PHE A 395 -21.42 6.20 -3.79
N SER A 396 -20.81 7.21 -3.19
CA SER A 396 -20.68 7.29 -1.74
C SER A 396 -20.69 8.74 -1.27
N GLU A 397 -21.49 9.01 -0.24
CA GLU A 397 -21.42 10.27 0.51
C GLU A 397 -20.28 10.22 1.52
N GLY A 398 -19.99 9.04 2.08
CA GLY A 398 -18.93 8.79 3.04
C GLY A 398 -17.67 8.16 2.43
N GLU A 399 -17.25 7.02 2.97
CA GLU A 399 -16.08 6.26 2.50
C GLU A 399 -16.16 5.87 1.04
N GLN A 400 -15.08 6.05 0.28
CA GLN A 400 -15.02 5.56 -1.09
C GLN A 400 -14.98 4.03 -1.10
N VAL A 401 -15.87 3.43 -1.90
CA VAL A 401 -16.01 1.97 -2.03
C VAL A 401 -16.04 1.55 -3.50
N ALA A 402 -15.82 0.26 -3.74
CA ALA A 402 -15.77 -0.31 -5.07
C ALA A 402 -16.24 -1.77 -5.07
N VAL A 403 -16.50 -2.29 -6.26
CA VAL A 403 -16.81 -3.68 -6.56
C VAL A 403 -15.83 -4.20 -7.59
N ILE A 404 -15.27 -5.38 -7.38
CA ILE A 404 -14.58 -6.15 -8.42
C ILE A 404 -15.62 -6.99 -9.15
N ALA A 405 -15.59 -7.02 -10.48
CA ALA A 405 -16.28 -8.01 -11.29
C ALA A 405 -15.26 -8.73 -12.17
N ALA A 406 -15.31 -10.06 -12.21
CA ALA A 406 -14.42 -10.87 -13.04
C ALA A 406 -15.11 -12.16 -13.47
N GLN A 407 -14.51 -12.84 -14.45
CA GLN A 407 -14.90 -14.17 -14.90
C GLN A 407 -13.86 -15.18 -14.44
N ILE A 408 -14.33 -16.32 -13.96
CA ILE A 408 -13.47 -17.45 -13.60
C ILE A 408 -14.05 -18.72 -14.23
N THR A 409 -13.30 -19.34 -15.13
CA THR A 409 -13.70 -20.58 -15.81
C THR A 409 -13.09 -21.79 -15.12
N VAL A 410 -13.93 -22.74 -14.74
CA VAL A 410 -13.57 -24.01 -14.11
C VAL A 410 -14.18 -25.15 -14.92
N GLY A 411 -13.33 -25.92 -15.58
CA GLY A 411 -13.79 -26.90 -16.56
C GLY A 411 -14.52 -26.23 -17.73
N ASP A 412 -15.78 -26.57 -17.92
CA ASP A 412 -16.68 -26.03 -18.95
C ASP A 412 -17.61 -24.92 -18.43
N ARG A 413 -17.50 -24.56 -17.15
CA ARG A 413 -18.38 -23.58 -16.51
C ARG A 413 -17.66 -22.28 -16.20
N THR A 414 -18.21 -21.17 -16.68
CA THR A 414 -17.77 -19.81 -16.34
C THR A 414 -18.64 -19.23 -15.24
N PHE A 415 -18.01 -18.72 -14.19
CA PHE A 415 -18.64 -18.01 -13.09
C PHE A 415 -18.40 -16.51 -13.19
N GLU A 416 -19.43 -15.73 -12.90
CA GLU A 416 -19.39 -14.27 -12.79
C GLU A 416 -19.17 -13.90 -11.33
N VAL A 417 -17.95 -13.49 -10.98
CA VAL A 417 -17.50 -13.32 -9.60
C VAL A 417 -17.44 -11.84 -9.23
N PHE A 418 -18.12 -11.50 -8.14
CA PHE A 418 -18.19 -10.14 -7.61
C PHE A 418 -17.64 -10.09 -6.19
N VAL A 419 -16.58 -9.30 -5.96
CA VAL A 419 -16.07 -9.02 -4.61
C VAL A 419 -16.45 -7.60 -4.23
N ASN A 420 -17.08 -7.41 -3.08
CA ASN A 420 -17.54 -6.10 -2.64
C ASN A 420 -17.17 -5.83 -1.17
N HIS A 421 -17.18 -4.53 -0.83
CA HIS A 421 -17.17 -4.03 0.53
C HIS A 421 -18.05 -2.78 0.55
N LEU A 422 -19.32 -2.92 0.91
CA LEU A 422 -20.22 -1.77 0.97
C LEU A 422 -19.82 -0.87 2.14
N GLY A 423 -20.11 0.43 2.06
CA GLY A 423 -19.83 1.35 3.15
C GLY A 423 -20.58 0.97 4.42
N ASN A 424 -20.20 1.59 5.55
CA ASN A 424 -20.82 1.33 6.83
C ASN A 424 -22.37 1.33 6.79
N GLY A 425 -22.98 0.30 7.36
CA GLY A 425 -24.43 0.11 7.37
C GLY A 425 -25.03 -0.37 6.03
N GLY A 426 -24.19 -0.65 5.02
CA GLY A 426 -24.59 -1.16 3.71
C GLY A 426 -25.54 -0.21 2.99
N PRO A 427 -25.12 1.00 2.58
CA PRO A 427 -26.00 1.98 1.95
C PRO A 427 -26.83 1.39 0.81
N LEU A 428 -28.14 1.61 0.85
CA LEU A 428 -29.09 1.01 -0.08
C LEU A 428 -28.73 1.29 -1.55
N ILE A 429 -28.27 2.51 -1.85
CA ILE A 429 -27.84 2.89 -3.20
C ILE A 429 -26.65 2.06 -3.69
N GLN A 430 -25.66 1.76 -2.84
CA GLN A 430 -24.51 0.95 -3.20
C GLN A 430 -24.93 -0.51 -3.44
N GLN A 431 -25.84 -1.02 -2.61
CA GLN A 431 -26.41 -2.35 -2.81
C GLN A 431 -27.19 -2.45 -4.12
N GLN A 432 -27.99 -1.43 -4.46
CA GLN A 432 -28.74 -1.39 -5.73
C GLN A 432 -27.81 -1.33 -6.93
N GLN A 433 -26.74 -0.53 -6.86
CA GLN A 433 -25.68 -0.48 -7.88
C GLN A 433 -24.98 -1.83 -8.06
N LEU A 434 -24.73 -2.57 -6.98
CA LEU A 434 -24.19 -3.92 -7.06
C LEU A 434 -25.17 -4.88 -7.77
N LEU A 435 -26.46 -4.83 -7.43
CA LEU A 435 -27.49 -5.63 -8.11
C LEU A 435 -27.60 -5.28 -9.61
N GLU A 436 -27.50 -4.00 -9.96
CA GLU A 436 -27.51 -3.55 -11.36
C GLU A 436 -26.38 -4.20 -12.16
N LEU A 437 -25.17 -4.31 -11.61
CA LEU A 437 -24.05 -4.98 -12.28
C LEU A 437 -24.30 -6.47 -12.54
N MET A 438 -25.06 -7.13 -11.66
CA MET A 438 -25.32 -8.56 -11.69
C MET A 438 -26.60 -8.92 -12.47
N ALA A 439 -27.45 -7.93 -12.77
CA ALA A 439 -28.73 -8.14 -13.43
C ALA A 439 -28.56 -8.88 -14.76
N GLY A 440 -29.37 -9.93 -14.96
CA GLY A 440 -29.37 -10.75 -16.19
C GLY A 440 -28.18 -11.72 -16.33
N ARG A 441 -27.25 -11.76 -15.37
CA ARG A 441 -26.12 -12.70 -15.38
C ARG A 441 -26.52 -14.05 -14.78
N THR A 442 -25.83 -15.10 -15.20
CA THR A 442 -25.97 -16.46 -14.68
C THR A 442 -24.65 -16.92 -14.06
N ASN A 443 -24.67 -17.99 -13.25
CA ASN A 443 -23.49 -18.49 -12.52
C ASN A 443 -22.80 -17.41 -11.67
N VAL A 444 -23.59 -16.52 -11.08
CA VAL A 444 -23.10 -15.42 -10.25
C VAL A 444 -22.60 -15.98 -8.91
N ILE A 445 -21.46 -15.46 -8.46
CA ILE A 445 -20.96 -15.58 -7.09
C ILE A 445 -20.67 -14.15 -6.61
N ALA A 446 -21.46 -13.63 -5.68
CA ALA A 446 -21.27 -12.33 -5.07
C ALA A 446 -20.87 -12.51 -3.61
N LEU A 447 -19.66 -12.09 -3.26
CA LEU A 447 -19.05 -12.33 -1.97
C LEU A 447 -18.46 -11.05 -1.41
N GLY A 448 -18.49 -10.90 -0.09
CA GLY A 448 -17.90 -9.75 0.57
C GLY A 448 -18.47 -9.44 1.94
N ASP A 449 -17.99 -8.33 2.48
CA ASP A 449 -18.60 -7.65 3.60
C ASP A 449 -19.64 -6.66 3.06
N PHE A 450 -20.91 -7.01 3.20
CA PHE A 450 -22.01 -6.18 2.71
C PHE A 450 -22.46 -5.13 3.73
N ASN A 451 -21.91 -5.15 4.95
CA ASN A 451 -22.31 -4.26 6.03
C ASN A 451 -23.81 -4.27 6.39
N PHE A 452 -24.58 -5.28 5.93
CA PHE A 452 -25.99 -5.45 6.26
C PHE A 452 -26.32 -6.85 6.78
N ARG A 453 -27.35 -6.92 7.62
CA ARG A 453 -27.80 -8.17 8.25
C ARG A 453 -28.94 -8.84 7.47
N PRO A 454 -29.20 -10.14 7.70
CA PRO A 454 -30.32 -10.87 7.10
C PRO A 454 -31.73 -10.29 7.31
N ASP A 455 -31.94 -9.47 8.35
CA ASP A 455 -33.22 -8.80 8.63
C ASP A 455 -33.37 -7.44 7.95
N SER A 456 -32.39 -7.02 7.16
CA SER A 456 -32.37 -5.71 6.48
C SER A 456 -33.15 -5.69 5.15
N GLU A 457 -33.52 -4.49 4.71
CA GLU A 457 -34.11 -4.28 3.39
C GLU A 457 -33.14 -4.66 2.26
N GLN A 458 -31.86 -4.35 2.42
CA GLN A 458 -30.78 -4.67 1.49
C GLN A 458 -30.67 -6.19 1.26
N TYR A 459 -30.73 -6.98 2.33
CA TYR A 459 -30.74 -8.44 2.23
C TYR A 459 -31.99 -8.94 1.51
N ARG A 460 -33.17 -8.42 1.86
CA ARG A 460 -34.43 -8.75 1.16
C ARG A 460 -34.34 -8.48 -0.34
N LEU A 461 -33.85 -7.32 -0.76
CA LEU A 461 -33.67 -6.98 -2.18
C LEU A 461 -32.65 -7.89 -2.87
N THR A 462 -31.55 -8.24 -2.18
CA THR A 462 -30.54 -9.14 -2.72
C THR A 462 -31.11 -10.54 -2.98
N THR A 463 -31.87 -11.07 -2.02
CA THR A 463 -32.49 -12.40 -2.12
C THR A 463 -33.68 -12.49 -3.10
N GLN A 464 -34.13 -11.36 -3.66
CA GLN A 464 -35.07 -11.36 -4.79
C GLN A 464 -34.41 -11.72 -6.12
N GLN A 465 -33.09 -11.51 -6.24
CA GLN A 465 -32.34 -11.76 -7.47
C GLN A 465 -31.34 -12.92 -7.34
N LEU A 466 -30.76 -13.08 -6.16
CA LEU A 466 -29.78 -14.11 -5.83
C LEU A 466 -30.28 -14.99 -4.68
N ALA A 467 -29.58 -16.08 -4.41
CA ALA A 467 -29.82 -16.91 -3.25
C ALA A 467 -28.63 -16.81 -2.28
N ASP A 468 -28.90 -16.70 -0.98
CA ASP A 468 -27.86 -16.79 0.04
C ASP A 468 -27.39 -18.24 0.19
N SER A 469 -26.09 -18.47 0.02
CA SER A 469 -25.49 -19.79 0.19
C SER A 469 -25.80 -20.41 1.55
N TRP A 470 -25.87 -19.58 2.61
CA TRP A 470 -26.24 -20.03 3.95
C TRP A 470 -27.62 -20.64 3.97
N THR A 471 -28.64 -19.92 3.52
CA THR A 471 -30.03 -20.39 3.55
C THR A 471 -30.32 -21.54 2.58
N LEU A 472 -29.58 -21.62 1.45
CA LEU A 472 -29.67 -22.77 0.54
C LEU A 472 -29.23 -24.07 1.22
N ARG A 473 -28.17 -24.01 2.04
CA ARG A 473 -27.65 -25.18 2.75
C ARG A 473 -28.34 -25.43 4.09
N TRP A 474 -28.65 -24.37 4.82
CA TRP A 474 -29.17 -24.38 6.19
C TRP A 474 -30.48 -23.57 6.28
N PRO A 475 -31.60 -24.07 5.72
CA PRO A 475 -32.86 -23.32 5.65
C PRO A 475 -33.45 -22.95 7.02
N ALA A 476 -33.09 -23.71 8.07
CA ALA A 476 -33.47 -23.41 9.45
C ALA A 476 -32.57 -22.36 10.13
N TRP A 477 -31.70 -21.68 9.37
CA TRP A 477 -30.74 -20.68 9.84
C TRP A 477 -29.72 -21.16 10.87
N ARG A 478 -29.55 -22.48 10.98
CA ARG A 478 -28.65 -23.13 11.92
C ARG A 478 -27.89 -24.24 11.21
N ASP A 479 -26.57 -24.23 11.33
CA ASP A 479 -25.74 -25.32 10.80
C ASP A 479 -25.66 -26.51 11.76
N ASP A 480 -24.99 -27.58 11.33
CA ASP A 480 -24.76 -28.79 12.13
C ASP A 480 -23.83 -28.58 13.36
N GLN A 481 -23.24 -27.39 13.54
CA GLN A 481 -22.45 -26.98 14.71
C GLN A 481 -23.22 -26.03 15.63
N GLY A 482 -24.47 -25.70 15.29
CA GLY A 482 -25.32 -24.79 16.06
C GLY A 482 -25.02 -23.31 15.83
N GLN A 483 -24.16 -22.96 14.86
CA GLN A 483 -23.89 -21.57 14.47
C GLN A 483 -25.14 -20.94 13.87
N GLN A 484 -25.34 -19.66 14.19
CA GLN A 484 -26.53 -18.88 13.86
C GLN A 484 -26.11 -17.47 13.45
N PRO A 485 -25.83 -17.24 12.16
CA PRO A 485 -25.20 -16.01 11.69
C PRO A 485 -26.22 -14.89 11.37
N GLN A 486 -27.38 -14.83 12.02
CA GLN A 486 -28.42 -13.82 11.70
C GLN A 486 -28.00 -12.38 12.01
N ARG A 487 -26.84 -12.17 12.66
CA ARG A 487 -26.26 -10.85 12.91
C ARG A 487 -25.01 -10.55 12.07
N LYS A 488 -24.58 -11.49 11.23
CA LYS A 488 -23.39 -11.37 10.40
C LYS A 488 -23.68 -10.53 9.15
N ILE A 489 -22.63 -9.89 8.66
CA ILE A 489 -22.67 -8.90 7.57
C ILE A 489 -21.84 -9.35 6.36
N ASP A 490 -21.00 -10.37 6.55
CA ASP A 490 -20.26 -11.06 5.51
C ASP A 490 -21.15 -12.14 4.88
N HIS A 491 -21.32 -12.12 3.57
CA HIS A 491 -22.21 -13.04 2.85
C HIS A 491 -21.55 -13.59 1.59
N ILE A 492 -22.02 -14.78 1.17
CA ILE A 492 -21.78 -15.33 -0.16
C ILE A 492 -23.15 -15.61 -0.79
N PHE A 493 -23.55 -14.76 -1.74
CA PHE A 493 -24.72 -14.94 -2.58
C PHE A 493 -24.35 -15.61 -3.89
N VAL A 494 -25.25 -16.45 -4.40
CA VAL A 494 -25.05 -17.21 -5.64
C VAL A 494 -26.29 -17.13 -6.52
N SER A 495 -26.17 -17.47 -7.81
CA SER A 495 -27.36 -17.62 -8.66
C SER A 495 -28.37 -18.60 -8.04
N PRO A 496 -29.69 -18.32 -8.12
CA PRO A 496 -30.71 -19.24 -7.64
C PRO A 496 -30.57 -20.64 -8.25
N GLY A 497 -30.81 -21.68 -7.45
CA GLY A 497 -30.68 -23.08 -7.88
C GLY A 497 -29.24 -23.63 -7.87
N THR A 498 -28.25 -22.82 -7.45
CA THR A 498 -26.88 -23.32 -7.22
C THR A 498 -26.87 -24.40 -6.14
N ASP A 499 -26.21 -25.52 -6.43
CA ASP A 499 -26.06 -26.64 -5.51
C ASP A 499 -24.96 -26.34 -4.47
N VAL A 500 -25.37 -25.77 -3.34
CA VAL A 500 -24.48 -25.47 -2.21
C VAL A 500 -24.32 -26.71 -1.33
N ARG A 501 -23.18 -27.39 -1.48
CA ARG A 501 -22.83 -28.61 -0.74
C ARG A 501 -22.53 -28.31 0.73
N GLN A 502 -21.88 -27.19 0.99
CA GLN A 502 -21.51 -26.76 2.35
C GLN A 502 -21.32 -25.24 2.42
N THR A 503 -21.56 -24.67 3.59
CA THR A 503 -21.25 -23.27 3.90
C THR A 503 -20.97 -23.14 5.40
N ARG A 504 -20.00 -22.30 5.78
CA ARG A 504 -19.52 -22.13 7.16
C ARG A 504 -19.11 -20.69 7.43
N PHE A 505 -19.42 -20.23 8.64
CA PHE A 505 -18.71 -19.12 9.27
C PHE A 505 -17.59 -19.70 10.13
N ILE A 506 -16.35 -19.31 9.86
CA ILE A 506 -15.16 -19.73 10.58
C ILE A 506 -14.73 -18.56 11.46
N PRO A 507 -14.93 -18.62 12.79
CA PRO A 507 -14.38 -17.63 13.69
C PRO A 507 -12.87 -17.55 13.56
N SER A 508 -12.33 -16.35 13.51
CA SER A 508 -10.90 -16.10 13.38
C SER A 508 -10.48 -15.09 14.44
N PRO A 509 -9.49 -15.36 15.30
CA PRO A 509 -8.90 -14.31 16.13
C PRO A 509 -8.01 -13.36 15.30
N ALA A 510 -7.63 -13.76 14.08
CA ALA A 510 -6.73 -13.01 13.21
C ALA A 510 -7.42 -11.86 12.45
N SER A 511 -8.70 -11.59 12.72
CA SER A 511 -9.49 -10.42 12.31
C SER A 511 -10.69 -10.29 13.24
N ASP A 512 -11.27 -9.10 13.37
CA ASP A 512 -12.58 -8.88 13.97
C ASP A 512 -13.76 -9.49 13.18
N HIS A 513 -13.53 -9.90 11.92
CA HIS A 513 -14.51 -10.60 11.10
C HIS A 513 -14.28 -12.12 11.08
N PRO A 514 -15.35 -12.93 10.99
CA PRO A 514 -15.22 -14.34 10.63
C PRO A 514 -14.89 -14.47 9.13
N ALA A 515 -14.21 -15.55 8.75
CA ALA A 515 -14.17 -15.95 7.34
C ALA A 515 -15.48 -16.69 7.00
N VAL A 516 -16.01 -16.46 5.80
CA VAL A 516 -17.19 -17.18 5.30
C VAL A 516 -16.77 -18.05 4.13
N THR A 517 -17.20 -19.32 4.14
CA THR A 517 -16.89 -20.26 3.07
C THR A 517 -18.17 -20.85 2.48
N ALA A 518 -18.16 -21.11 1.19
CA ALA A 518 -19.21 -21.86 0.50
C ALA A 518 -18.57 -22.82 -0.49
N THR A 519 -19.06 -24.06 -0.52
CA THR A 519 -18.63 -25.05 -1.50
C THR A 519 -19.81 -25.41 -2.39
N ILE A 520 -19.67 -25.17 -3.68
CA ILE A 520 -20.72 -25.36 -4.68
C ILE A 520 -20.35 -26.50 -5.65
N GLY A 521 -21.34 -27.25 -6.14
CA GLY A 521 -21.17 -28.35 -7.10
C GLY A 521 -22.00 -28.16 -8.38
N TRP A 522 -21.66 -28.90 -9.43
CA TRP A 522 -22.45 -28.95 -10.67
C TRP A 522 -22.30 -30.21 -11.51
#